data_AF-A0A5M9I392-F1
#
_entry.id   AF-A0A5M9I392-F1
#
_cell.length_a   1.000
_cell.length_b   1.000
_cell.length_c   1.000
_cell.angle_alpha   90.00
_cell.angle_beta   90.00
_cell.angle_gamma   90.00
#
_symmetry.space_group_name_H-M   'P 1'
#
loop_
_entity.id
_entity.type
_entity.pdbx_description
1 polymer ?
#
loop_
_entity_poly.entity_id
_entity_poly.type
_entity_poly.pdbx_seq_one_letter_code
_entity_poly.pdbx_strand_id
1 'polypeptide(L)'
;MKRKWFLIETAGLFAADQLLKTYAEQNLDKKEERRLAGPAVLRRVHNKGMCMGVLDKKPAAVQGLSLAAAVVVTAGQAVSLIHRKGFWKKSGFCLLAAGAWSNTFDRFVRGYVVDYIGFSVENDKAAKITYNLGDFFIAAGAGLLTACAVLRPSKKKDAVSDHSETDGGL
;
A
#
# COMPACT_ATOMS: atom_id res chain seq x y z
N MET A 1 2.26 -6.78 -20.30
CA MET A 1 2.39 -5.32 -20.02
C MET A 1 3.85 -4.95 -19.81
N LYS A 2 4.28 -3.81 -20.39
CA LYS A 2 5.66 -3.30 -20.26
C LYS A 2 5.91 -2.84 -18.81
N ARG A 3 7.09 -3.14 -18.25
CA ARG A 3 7.47 -2.81 -16.85
C ARG A 3 7.22 -1.35 -16.47
N LYS A 4 7.39 -0.42 -17.43
CA LYS A 4 7.21 1.02 -17.25
C LYS A 4 5.77 1.40 -16.82
N TRP A 5 4.76 0.64 -17.21
CA TRP A 5 3.36 0.92 -16.83
C TRP A 5 3.14 0.85 -15.32
N PHE A 6 3.75 -0.12 -14.65
CA PHE A 6 3.65 -0.26 -13.19
C PHE A 6 4.34 0.89 -12.44
N LEU A 7 5.42 1.44 -12.99
CA LEU A 7 6.07 2.61 -12.39
C LEU A 7 5.22 3.87 -12.57
N ILE A 8 4.60 4.04 -13.75
CA ILE A 8 3.65 5.12 -14.02
C ILE A 8 2.44 5.01 -13.09
N GLU A 9 1.91 3.80 -12.90
CA GLU A 9 0.82 3.53 -11.97
C GLU A 9 1.19 3.92 -10.54
N THR A 10 2.35 3.47 -10.03
CA THR A 10 2.82 3.88 -8.70
C THR A 10 2.96 5.40 -8.57
N ALA A 11 3.54 6.07 -9.55
CA ALA A 11 3.69 7.53 -9.54
C ALA A 11 2.32 8.24 -9.58
N GLY A 12 1.39 7.76 -10.39
CA GLY A 12 0.04 8.30 -10.50
C GLY A 12 -0.75 8.15 -9.19
N LEU A 13 -0.69 6.98 -8.55
CA LEU A 13 -1.34 6.72 -7.26
C LEU A 13 -0.73 7.58 -6.15
N PHE A 14 0.59 7.68 -6.10
CA PHE A 14 1.30 8.59 -5.18
C PHE A 14 0.82 10.04 -5.36
N ALA A 15 0.79 10.53 -6.60
CA ALA A 15 0.36 11.88 -6.92
C ALA A 15 -1.12 12.11 -6.53
N ALA A 16 -1.99 11.13 -6.80
CA ALA A 16 -3.40 11.22 -6.43
C ALA A 16 -3.60 11.41 -4.92
N ASP A 17 -2.91 10.61 -4.09
CA ASP A 17 -3.00 10.79 -2.64
C ASP A 17 -2.40 12.13 -2.17
N GLN A 18 -1.27 12.56 -2.74
CA GLN A 18 -0.67 13.87 -2.42
C GLN A 18 -1.56 15.06 -2.80
N LEU A 19 -2.28 14.98 -3.91
CA LEU A 19 -3.27 15.98 -4.31
C LEU A 19 -4.43 16.04 -3.33
N LEU A 20 -4.97 14.89 -2.90
CA LEU A 20 -6.06 14.83 -1.93
C LEU A 20 -5.62 15.34 -0.55
N LYS A 21 -4.41 15.01 -0.10
CA LYS A 21 -3.81 15.54 1.13
C LYS A 21 -3.66 17.06 1.07
N THR A 22 -3.19 17.58 -0.05
CA THR A 22 -3.05 19.02 -0.27
C THR A 22 -4.40 19.72 -0.30
N TYR A 23 -5.39 19.13 -0.96
CA TYR A 23 -6.76 19.61 -0.95
C TYR A 23 -7.32 19.69 0.48
N ALA A 24 -7.19 18.61 1.25
CA ALA A 24 -7.66 18.56 2.63
C ALA A 24 -6.98 19.62 3.51
N GLU A 25 -5.69 19.88 3.32
CA GLU A 25 -4.96 20.91 4.05
C GLU A 25 -5.41 22.33 3.76
N GLN A 26 -5.74 22.61 2.51
CA GLN A 26 -6.09 23.95 2.05
C GLN A 26 -7.57 24.27 2.23
N ASN A 27 -8.45 23.26 2.25
CA ASN A 27 -9.89 23.46 2.11
C ASN A 27 -10.72 22.97 3.32
N LEU A 28 -10.12 22.28 4.29
CA LEU A 28 -10.81 21.80 5.49
C LEU A 28 -10.20 22.40 6.75
N ASP A 29 -11.03 23.00 7.59
CA ASP A 29 -10.61 23.40 8.93
C ASP A 29 -10.43 22.18 9.85
N LYS A 30 -9.52 22.29 10.83
CA LYS A 30 -9.24 21.17 11.76
C LYS A 30 -10.45 20.73 12.59
N LYS A 31 -11.45 21.60 12.73
CA LYS A 31 -12.70 21.34 13.47
C LYS A 31 -13.87 21.03 12.54
N GLU A 32 -13.65 21.10 11.23
CA GLU A 32 -14.68 20.90 10.23
C GLU A 32 -14.75 19.43 9.82
N GLU A 33 -15.97 18.91 9.71
CA GLU A 33 -16.26 17.60 9.17
C GLU A 33 -17.30 17.75 8.06
N ARG A 34 -16.94 17.37 6.83
CA ARG A 34 -17.83 17.38 5.67
C ARG A 34 -18.28 15.96 5.35
N ARG A 35 -19.58 15.73 5.18
CA ARG A 35 -20.07 14.42 4.72
C ARG A 35 -19.68 14.20 3.25
N LEU A 36 -19.19 13.01 2.95
CA LEU A 36 -18.95 12.55 1.57
C LEU A 36 -20.13 11.74 1.07
N ALA A 37 -20.31 10.54 1.64
CA ALA A 37 -21.33 9.58 1.26
C ALA A 37 -21.48 8.51 2.34
N GLY A 38 -22.72 8.13 2.66
CA GLY A 38 -23.00 7.15 3.72
C GLY A 38 -22.32 7.54 5.04
N PRO A 39 -21.61 6.62 5.72
CA PRO A 39 -20.87 6.94 6.93
C PRO A 39 -19.55 7.67 6.66
N ALA A 40 -19.08 7.80 5.41
CA ALA A 40 -17.79 8.40 5.11
C ALA A 40 -17.83 9.94 5.19
N VAL A 41 -16.79 10.50 5.78
CA VAL A 41 -16.63 11.94 6.00
C VAL A 41 -15.23 12.40 5.63
N LEU A 42 -15.12 13.66 5.19
CA LEU A 42 -13.87 14.39 5.09
C LEU A 42 -13.62 15.19 6.36
N ARG A 43 -12.44 15.05 6.94
CA ARG A 43 -11.99 15.84 8.09
C ARG A 43 -10.47 15.92 8.07
N ARG A 44 -9.86 17.02 8.50
CA ARG A 44 -8.39 17.11 8.50
C ARG A 44 -7.79 16.67 9.83
N VAL A 45 -6.99 15.60 9.81
CA VAL A 45 -6.24 15.11 10.97
C VAL A 45 -4.74 15.06 10.66
N HIS A 46 -3.93 15.54 11.60
CA HIS A 46 -2.47 15.52 11.52
C HIS A 46 -1.91 14.36 12.34
N ASN A 47 -1.42 13.33 11.67
CA ASN A 47 -0.86 12.16 12.31
C ASN A 47 0.68 12.27 12.41
N LYS A 48 1.17 12.55 13.63
CA LYS A 48 2.61 12.65 13.93
C LYS A 48 3.26 11.30 14.22
N GLY A 49 2.47 10.27 14.46
CA GLY A 49 2.95 8.92 14.77
C GLY A 49 2.95 8.00 13.55
N MET A 50 3.05 6.70 13.86
CA MET A 50 2.67 5.60 12.98
C MET A 50 1.14 5.39 13.06
N CYS A 51 0.64 4.25 12.58
CA CYS A 51 -0.78 3.91 12.73
C CYS A 51 -1.28 4.12 14.17
N MET A 52 -2.47 4.72 14.32
CA MET A 52 -3.09 5.01 15.62
C MET A 52 -2.28 5.91 16.57
N GLY A 53 -1.32 6.68 16.07
CA GLY A 53 -0.53 7.63 16.87
C GLY A 53 0.65 7.01 17.64
N VAL A 54 1.00 5.75 17.36
CA VAL A 54 2.17 5.10 18.00
C VAL A 54 3.46 5.87 17.67
N LEU A 55 4.31 6.10 18.67
CA LEU A 55 5.60 6.81 18.53
C LEU A 55 5.50 8.31 18.16
N ASP A 56 4.36 8.96 18.36
CA ASP A 56 4.16 10.40 18.13
C ASP A 56 5.21 11.31 18.80
N LYS A 57 5.76 10.90 19.95
CA LYS A 57 6.83 11.63 20.67
C LYS A 57 8.23 11.44 20.07
N LYS A 58 8.40 10.61 19.03
CA LYS A 58 9.71 10.31 18.41
C LYS A 58 9.65 10.50 16.88
N PRO A 59 9.48 11.73 16.39
CA PRO A 59 9.28 12.02 14.96
C PRO A 59 10.41 11.48 14.06
N ALA A 60 11.67 11.58 14.50
CA ALA A 60 12.81 11.04 13.76
C ALA A 60 12.76 9.51 13.60
N ALA A 61 12.31 8.79 14.63
CA ALA A 61 12.14 7.34 14.56
C ALA A 61 11.00 6.95 13.61
N VAL A 62 9.89 7.70 13.65
CA VAL A 62 8.74 7.50 12.76
C VAL A 62 9.12 7.76 11.30
N GLN A 63 9.87 8.84 11.02
CA GLN A 63 10.42 9.13 9.69
C GLN A 63 11.34 8.00 9.21
N GLY A 64 12.29 7.56 10.06
CA GLY A 64 13.22 6.48 9.74
C GLY A 64 12.51 5.16 9.44
N LEU A 65 11.51 4.79 10.25
CA LEU A 65 10.72 3.57 10.04
C LEU A 65 9.88 3.65 8.76
N SER A 66 9.29 4.81 8.48
CA SER A 66 8.52 5.03 7.24
C SER A 66 9.41 4.91 6.00
N LEU A 67 10.58 5.53 6.03
CA LEU A 67 11.56 5.42 4.97
C LEU A 67 12.05 3.97 4.78
N ALA A 68 12.35 3.27 5.87
CA ALA A 68 12.73 1.87 5.82
C ALA A 68 11.64 1.01 5.17
N ALA A 69 10.37 1.20 5.56
CA ALA A 69 9.24 0.51 4.95
C ALA A 69 9.12 0.84 3.45
N ALA A 70 9.22 2.11 3.06
CA ALA A 70 9.17 2.56 1.67
C ALA A 70 10.29 1.92 0.81
N VAL A 71 11.51 1.85 1.34
CA VAL A 71 12.65 1.19 0.68
C VAL A 71 12.40 -0.30 0.51
N VAL A 72 11.92 -0.99 1.56
CA VAL A 72 11.64 -2.44 1.49
C VAL A 72 10.58 -2.75 0.44
N VAL A 73 9.46 -2.01 0.41
CA VAL A 73 8.42 -2.24 -0.60
C VAL A 73 8.89 -1.90 -2.01
N THR A 74 9.74 -0.88 -2.16
CA THR A 74 10.34 -0.50 -3.46
C THR A 74 11.28 -1.59 -3.97
N ALA A 75 12.12 -2.17 -3.10
CA ALA A 75 12.93 -3.33 -3.44
C ALA A 75 12.04 -4.51 -3.86
N GLY A 76 10.97 -4.77 -3.11
CA GLY A 76 9.96 -5.77 -3.46
C GLY A 76 9.32 -5.55 -4.84
N GLN A 77 8.96 -4.29 -5.14
CA GLN A 77 8.43 -3.88 -6.45
C GLN A 77 9.45 -4.14 -7.56
N ALA A 78 10.68 -3.67 -7.40
CA ALA A 78 11.77 -3.87 -8.36
C ALA A 78 12.01 -5.35 -8.65
N VAL A 79 12.11 -6.18 -7.61
CA VAL A 79 12.22 -7.64 -7.73
C VAL A 79 11.03 -8.22 -8.47
N SER A 80 9.81 -7.73 -8.20
CA SER A 80 8.59 -8.19 -8.89
C SER A 80 8.56 -7.84 -10.38
N LEU A 81 9.16 -6.71 -10.76
CA LEU A 81 9.23 -6.24 -12.14
C LEU A 81 10.32 -6.98 -12.93
N ILE A 82 11.47 -7.23 -12.28
CA ILE A 82 12.59 -7.99 -12.87
C ILE A 82 12.16 -9.43 -13.14
N HIS A 83 11.60 -10.11 -12.14
CA HIS A 83 11.14 -11.48 -12.28
C HIS A 83 9.81 -11.54 -13.05
N ARG A 84 9.53 -12.66 -13.73
CA ARG A 84 8.23 -12.91 -14.37
C ARG A 84 7.14 -13.23 -13.32
N LYS A 85 6.94 -12.35 -12.34
CA LYS A 85 5.80 -12.42 -11.42
C LYS A 85 4.52 -12.06 -12.18
N GLY A 86 3.41 -12.69 -11.79
CA GLY A 86 2.08 -12.43 -12.34
C GLY A 86 1.61 -10.99 -12.09
N PHE A 87 0.62 -10.56 -12.87
CA PHE A 87 0.03 -9.22 -12.81
C PHE A 87 -0.31 -8.79 -11.38
N TRP A 88 -1.08 -9.61 -10.66
CA TRP A 88 -1.54 -9.34 -9.30
C TRP A 88 -0.43 -9.07 -8.29
N LYS A 89 0.71 -9.79 -8.38
CA LYS A 89 1.86 -9.52 -7.50
C LYS A 89 2.50 -8.17 -7.80
N LYS A 90 2.57 -7.78 -9.06
CA LYS A 90 3.12 -6.48 -9.46
C LYS A 90 2.21 -5.35 -8.98
N SER A 91 0.90 -5.45 -9.21
CA SER A 91 -0.08 -4.48 -8.73
C SER A 91 -0.06 -4.35 -7.20
N GLY A 92 0.07 -5.45 -6.46
CA GLY A 92 0.18 -5.42 -5.00
C GLY A 92 1.40 -4.61 -4.52
N PHE A 93 2.56 -4.79 -5.14
CA PHE A 93 3.74 -3.97 -4.85
C PHE A 93 3.59 -2.52 -5.31
N CYS A 94 2.87 -2.23 -6.40
CA CYS A 94 2.64 -0.86 -6.86
C CYS A 94 1.80 -0.06 -5.87
N LEU A 95 0.73 -0.68 -5.34
CA LEU A 95 -0.12 -0.11 -4.29
C LEU A 95 0.67 0.13 -3.00
N LEU A 96 1.41 -0.87 -2.52
CA LEU A 96 2.27 -0.73 -1.33
C LEU A 96 3.29 0.41 -1.49
N ALA A 97 3.98 0.46 -2.62
CA ALA A 97 4.99 1.48 -2.88
C ALA A 97 4.37 2.88 -2.95
N ALA A 98 3.23 3.04 -3.63
CA ALA A 98 2.55 4.34 -3.74
C ALA A 98 2.13 4.88 -2.37
N GLY A 99 1.46 4.06 -1.55
CA GLY A 99 1.03 4.47 -0.21
C GLY A 99 2.18 4.71 0.74
N ALA A 100 3.21 3.84 0.74
CA ALA A 100 4.38 3.99 1.60
C ALA A 100 5.17 5.26 1.28
N TRP A 101 5.39 5.57 0.00
CA TRP A 101 6.06 6.80 -0.40
C TRP A 101 5.22 8.03 -0.12
N SER A 102 3.90 8.00 -0.32
CA SER A 102 3.04 9.15 0.00
C SER A 102 3.09 9.52 1.48
N ASN A 103 2.99 8.53 2.37
CA ASN A 103 3.07 8.77 3.80
C ASN A 103 4.49 9.13 4.26
N THR A 104 5.52 8.59 3.61
CA THR A 104 6.91 8.98 3.89
C THR A 104 7.16 10.43 3.47
N PHE A 105 6.77 10.81 2.25
CA PHE A 105 6.94 12.17 1.74
C PHE A 105 6.32 13.22 2.67
N ASP A 106 5.07 13.00 3.10
CA ASP A 106 4.40 13.84 4.09
C ASP A 106 5.22 14.02 5.37
N ARG A 107 5.77 12.93 5.92
CA ARG A 107 6.57 13.00 7.14
C ARG A 107 7.85 13.80 6.97
N PHE A 108 8.48 13.76 5.79
CA PHE A 108 9.70 14.53 5.51
C PHE A 108 9.40 16.00 5.20
N VAL A 109 8.33 16.28 4.47
CA VAL A 109 8.01 17.65 4.00
C VAL A 109 7.18 18.43 5.02
N ARG A 110 6.19 17.78 5.64
CA ARG A 110 5.24 18.41 6.58
C ARG A 110 5.55 18.12 8.04
N GLY A 111 6.31 17.04 8.33
CA GLY A 111 6.57 16.57 9.69
C GLY A 111 5.46 15.68 10.29
N TYR A 112 4.41 15.39 9.50
CA TYR A 112 3.27 14.55 9.87
C TYR A 112 2.57 14.05 8.60
N VAL A 113 1.75 13.01 8.73
CA VAL A 113 0.86 12.54 7.65
C VAL A 113 -0.48 13.26 7.74
N VAL A 114 -1.00 13.69 6.59
CA VAL A 114 -2.34 14.26 6.48
C VAL A 114 -3.34 13.12 6.27
N ASP A 115 -4.17 12.87 7.27
CA ASP A 115 -5.29 11.94 7.21
C ASP A 115 -6.57 12.73 6.96
N TYR A 116 -7.39 12.28 5.99
CA TYR A 116 -8.54 13.06 5.52
C TYR A 116 -9.87 12.31 5.37
N ILE A 117 -9.88 10.97 5.41
CA ILE A 117 -11.06 10.11 5.27
C ILE A 117 -11.40 9.49 6.63
N GLY A 118 -12.49 9.93 7.24
CA GLY A 118 -13.05 9.35 8.46
C GLY A 118 -14.35 8.59 8.20
N PHE A 119 -14.81 7.86 9.21
CA PHE A 119 -16.12 7.18 9.18
C PHE A 119 -16.94 7.56 10.42
N SER A 120 -18.15 8.09 10.23
CA SER A 120 -19.12 8.34 11.29
C SER A 120 -19.93 7.06 11.54
N VAL A 121 -19.49 6.27 12.52
CA VAL A 121 -20.10 4.99 12.92
C VAL A 121 -20.37 5.00 14.43
N GLU A 122 -21.29 4.16 14.91
CA GLU A 122 -21.65 4.08 16.34
C GLU A 122 -20.47 3.71 17.25
N ASN A 123 -19.47 3.01 16.71
CA ASN A 123 -18.27 2.67 17.47
C ASN A 123 -17.34 3.87 17.58
N ASP A 124 -17.31 4.49 18.77
CA ASP A 124 -16.46 5.65 19.10
C ASP A 124 -14.99 5.49 18.76
N LYS A 125 -14.44 4.27 18.87
CA LYS A 125 -13.02 4.03 18.56
C LYS A 125 -12.80 4.10 17.05
N ALA A 126 -13.66 3.42 16.29
CA ALA A 126 -13.58 3.44 14.82
C ALA A 126 -13.89 4.84 14.27
N ALA A 127 -14.83 5.56 14.90
CA ALA A 127 -15.24 6.88 14.47
C ALA A 127 -14.16 7.96 14.63
N LYS A 128 -13.17 7.72 15.49
CA LYS A 128 -12.02 8.62 15.70
C LYS A 128 -10.86 8.36 14.75
N ILE A 129 -10.84 7.22 14.07
CA ILE A 129 -9.76 6.90 13.14
C ILE A 129 -10.02 7.62 11.82
N THR A 130 -8.98 8.30 11.33
CA THR A 130 -8.97 8.96 10.04
C THR A 130 -7.84 8.35 9.23
N TYR A 131 -8.07 8.18 7.94
CA TYR A 131 -7.17 7.54 7.00
C TYR A 131 -6.88 8.47 5.83
N ASN A 132 -5.87 8.13 5.04
CA ASN A 132 -5.67 8.71 3.71
C ASN A 132 -5.78 7.62 2.63
N LEU A 133 -5.78 8.03 1.36
CA LEU A 133 -5.80 7.10 0.24
C LEU A 133 -4.56 6.19 0.21
N GLY A 134 -3.41 6.69 0.67
CA GLY A 134 -2.20 5.91 0.88
C GLY A 134 -2.38 4.71 1.83
N ASP A 135 -3.15 4.85 2.90
CA ASP A 135 -3.45 3.75 3.83
C ASP A 135 -4.29 2.66 3.15
N PHE A 136 -5.27 3.07 2.34
CA PHE A 136 -6.06 2.13 1.54
C PHE A 136 -5.20 1.40 0.50
N PHE A 137 -4.24 2.09 -0.14
CA PHE A 137 -3.28 1.43 -1.03
C PHE A 137 -2.41 0.42 -0.28
N ILE A 138 -1.92 0.76 0.91
CA ILE A 138 -1.13 -0.16 1.72
C ILE A 138 -1.95 -1.40 2.08
N ALA A 139 -3.18 -1.21 2.56
CA ALA A 139 -4.08 -2.30 2.93
C ALA A 139 -4.43 -3.20 1.74
N ALA A 140 -4.83 -2.61 0.61
CA ALA A 140 -5.18 -3.35 -0.60
C ALA A 140 -3.97 -4.09 -1.19
N GLY A 141 -2.81 -3.45 -1.24
CA GLY A 141 -1.56 -4.06 -1.71
C GLY A 141 -1.12 -5.23 -0.85
N ALA A 142 -1.18 -5.09 0.48
CA ALA A 142 -0.90 -6.17 1.42
C ALA A 142 -1.88 -7.34 1.26
N GLY A 143 -3.18 -7.06 1.17
CA GLY A 143 -4.22 -8.07 0.95
C GLY A 143 -4.01 -8.84 -0.36
N LEU A 144 -3.68 -8.14 -1.45
CA LEU A 144 -3.44 -8.75 -2.74
C LEU A 144 -2.19 -9.65 -2.76
N LEU A 145 -1.10 -9.21 -2.12
CA LEU A 145 0.12 -10.02 -2.00
C LEU A 145 -0.11 -11.26 -1.14
N THR A 146 -0.84 -11.14 -0.04
CA THR A 146 -1.21 -12.25 0.83
C THR A 146 -2.10 -13.25 0.09
N ALA A 147 -3.14 -12.79 -0.62
CA ALA A 147 -3.98 -13.65 -1.45
C ALA A 147 -3.14 -14.40 -2.50
N CYS A 148 -2.22 -13.71 -3.18
CA CYS A 148 -1.30 -14.32 -4.13
C CYS A 148 -0.28 -15.31 -3.52
N ALA A 149 -0.07 -15.25 -2.21
CA ALA A 149 0.80 -16.17 -1.48
C ALA A 149 0.03 -17.42 -1.04
N VAL A 150 -1.18 -17.24 -0.50
CA VAL A 150 -2.06 -18.32 0.00
C VAL A 150 -2.68 -19.11 -1.15
N LEU A 151 -3.13 -18.45 -2.21
CA LEU A 151 -3.81 -19.09 -3.35
C LEU A 151 -2.84 -19.70 -4.38
N ARG A 152 -1.59 -19.99 -4.00
CA ARG A 152 -0.65 -20.63 -4.92
C ARG A 152 -1.13 -22.06 -5.23
N PRO A 153 -1.51 -22.40 -6.48
CA PRO A 153 -1.68 -23.79 -6.84
C PRO A 153 -0.33 -24.48 -6.65
N SER A 154 -0.33 -25.57 -5.89
CA SER A 154 0.84 -26.43 -5.71
C SER A 154 1.32 -26.83 -7.09
N LYS A 155 2.57 -26.50 -7.45
CA LYS A 155 3.16 -27.05 -8.66
C LYS A 155 3.19 -28.56 -8.47
N LYS A 156 2.34 -29.29 -9.18
CA LYS A 156 2.50 -30.74 -9.36
C LYS A 156 3.93 -30.93 -9.88
N LYS A 157 4.77 -31.60 -9.10
CA LYS A 157 6.01 -32.17 -9.64
C LYS A 157 5.53 -33.26 -10.59
N ASP A 158 5.60 -33.03 -11.89
CA ASP A 158 5.48 -34.11 -12.85
C ASP A 158 6.73 -34.97 -12.71
N ALA A 159 6.67 -35.91 -11.76
CA ALA A 159 7.45 -37.13 -11.82
C ALA A 159 6.70 -38.05 -12.80
N VAL A 160 7.15 -38.07 -14.04
CA VAL A 160 6.96 -39.22 -14.92
C VAL A 160 8.35 -39.66 -15.34
N SER A 161 8.91 -40.55 -14.54
CA SER A 161 9.67 -41.69 -15.05
C SER A 161 8.76 -42.46 -16.00
N ASP A 162 9.17 -42.66 -17.25
CA ASP A 162 9.43 -43.99 -17.80
C ASP A 162 9.90 -43.84 -19.27
N HIS A 163 11.14 -44.22 -19.54
CA HIS A 163 11.55 -44.68 -20.86
C HIS A 163 12.17 -46.07 -20.65
N SER A 164 11.29 -47.04 -20.44
CA SER A 164 11.49 -48.42 -20.85
C SER A 164 11.27 -48.55 -22.36
N GLU A 165 11.95 -49.54 -22.96
CA GLU A 165 11.97 -49.95 -24.38
C GLU A 165 12.94 -49.12 -25.26
N THR A 166 13.95 -49.69 -25.93
CA THR A 166 14.15 -50.99 -26.59
C THR A 166 15.61 -51.48 -26.38
N ASP A 167 15.98 -52.76 -26.36
CA ASP A 167 15.94 -53.71 -27.48
C ASP A 167 15.90 -55.17 -26.98
N GLY A 168 14.93 -55.91 -27.49
CA GLY A 168 15.04 -57.35 -27.72
C GLY A 168 15.07 -57.59 -29.23
N GLY A 169 16.07 -58.31 -29.73
CA GLY A 169 16.16 -58.70 -31.13
C GLY A 169 17.44 -59.49 -31.40
N LEU A 170 17.27 -60.80 -31.51
CA LEU A 170 18.19 -61.88 -31.92
C LEU A 170 19.42 -61.48 -32.76
#